data_AF-A0A9E1T7S7-F1
#
_entry.id   AF-A0A9E1T7S7-F1
#
_cell.length_a   1.000
_cell.length_b   1.000
_cell.length_c   1.000
_cell.angle_alpha   90.00
_cell.angle_beta   90.00
_cell.angle_gamma   90.00
#
_symmetry.space_group_name_H-M   'P 1'
#
loop_
_entity.id
_entity.type
_entity.pdbx_description
1 polymer ?
#
loop_
_entity_poly.entity_id
_entity_poly.type
_entity_poly.pdbx_seq_one_letter_code
_entity_poly.pdbx_strand_id
1 'polypeptide(L)' 'MSNFFATFAHAISGSAAMDQRMHRVAKLNAKTDVELAAMNLRRADIPSYVFRDLMHI' A
#
# COMPACT_ATOMS: atom_id res chain seq x y z
N MET A 1 -18.53 1.74 -8.73
CA MET A 1 -17.28 1.15 -8.20
C MET A 1 -16.86 1.98 -7.00
N SER A 2 -16.78 1.45 -5.76
CA SER A 2 -16.02 2.04 -4.62
C SER A 2 -16.27 1.35 -3.26
N ASN A 3 -17.23 0.43 -3.13
CA ASN A 3 -17.53 -0.13 -1.79
C ASN A 3 -16.44 -1.05 -1.23
N PHE A 4 -15.56 -1.63 -2.06
CA PHE A 4 -14.49 -2.50 -1.55
C PHE A 4 -13.50 -1.76 -0.65
N PHE A 5 -13.11 -0.54 -1.04
CA PHE A 5 -12.18 0.30 -0.25
C PHE A 5 -12.83 0.80 1.04
N ALA A 6 -14.11 1.18 1.00
CA ALA A 6 -14.83 1.66 2.18
C ALA A 6 -15.04 0.55 3.22
N THR A 7 -15.39 -0.67 2.79
CA THR A 7 -15.61 -1.80 3.71
C THR A 7 -14.29 -2.33 4.27
N PHE A 8 -13.19 -2.33 3.50
CA PHE A 8 -11.85 -2.62 4.04
C PHE A 8 -11.37 -1.51 4.98
N ALA A 9 -11.52 -0.23 4.60
CA ALA A 9 -11.10 0.89 5.45
C ALA A 9 -11.81 0.90 6.81
N HIS A 10 -13.09 0.51 6.84
CA HIS A 10 -13.86 0.42 8.09
C HIS A 10 -13.56 -0.83 8.92
N ALA A 11 -13.14 -1.94 8.30
CA ALA A 11 -12.77 -3.17 8.99
C ALA A 11 -11.35 -3.16 9.59
N ILE A 12 -10.46 -2.29 9.11
CA ILE A 12 -9.04 -2.28 9.51
C ILE A 12 -8.62 -0.99 10.25
N SER A 13 -9.55 -0.09 10.54
CA SER A 13 -9.32 1.20 11.21
C SER A 13 -8.77 1.14 12.64
N GLY A 14 -8.52 -0.05 13.19
CA GLY A 14 -7.93 -0.25 14.53
C GLY A 14 -6.74 -1.20 14.62
N SER A 15 -6.16 -1.66 13.50
CA SER A 15 -5.07 -2.65 13.53
C SER A 15 -3.70 -2.03 13.28
N ALA A 16 -2.71 -2.35 14.14
CA ALA A 16 -1.29 -2.00 13.95
C ALA A 16 -0.74 -2.39 12.56
N ALA A 17 -1.36 -3.36 11.88
CA ALA A 17 -1.04 -3.74 10.51
C ALA A 17 -1.30 -2.62 9.49
N MET A 18 -2.29 -1.74 9.71
CA MET A 18 -2.51 -0.56 8.85
C MET A 18 -1.42 0.49 9.03
N ASP A 19 -1.04 0.80 10.26
CA ASP A 19 0.04 1.75 10.53
C ASP A 19 1.36 1.30 9.92
N GLN A 20 1.65 0.00 10.00
CA GLN A 20 2.84 -0.57 9.34
C GLN A 20 2.77 -0.46 7.81
N ARG A 21 1.59 -0.62 7.20
CA ARG A 21 1.40 -0.51 5.75
C ARG A 21 1.49 0.94 5.29
N MET A 22 0.87 1.87 6.02
CA MET A 22 0.98 3.31 5.75
C MET A 22 2.43 3.78 5.86
N HIS A 23 3.18 3.31 6.87
CA HIS A 23 4.62 3.56 6.95
C HIS A 23 5.40 3.00 5.76
N ARG A 24 5.04 1.81 5.26
CA ARG A 24 5.67 1.25 4.05
C ARG A 24 5.35 2.08 2.80
N VAL A 25 4.10 2.50 2.63
CA VAL A 25 3.70 3.40 1.52
C VAL A 25 4.47 4.71 1.62
N ALA A 26 4.56 5.32 2.81
CA ALA A 26 5.31 6.55 3.03
C ALA A 26 6.81 6.39 2.71
N LYS A 27 7.44 5.28 3.16
CA LYS A 27 8.84 4.97 2.84
C LYS A 27 9.08 4.79 1.34
N LEU A 28 8.15 4.14 0.63
CA LEU A 28 8.25 3.95 -0.82
C LEU A 28 7.98 5.27 -1.57
N ASN A 29 7.04 6.09 -1.11
CA ASN A 29 6.77 7.42 -1.67
C ASN A 29 7.89 8.43 -1.40
N ALA A 30 8.72 8.21 -0.37
CA ALA A 30 9.90 9.01 -0.12
C ALA A 30 11.05 8.70 -1.09
N LYS A 31 10.99 7.57 -1.82
CA LYS A 31 11.97 7.23 -2.85
C LYS A 31 11.73 8.04 -4.13
N THR A 32 12.82 8.29 -4.83
CA THR A 32 12.79 8.87 -6.18
C THR A 32 12.28 7.84 -7.19
N ASP A 33 11.79 8.31 -8.33
CA ASP A 33 11.26 7.42 -9.37
C ASP A 33 12.36 6.50 -9.95
N VAL A 34 13.63 6.95 -9.93
CA VAL A 34 14.79 6.13 -10.32
C VAL A 34 14.99 4.97 -9.34
N GLU A 35 14.92 5.24 -8.04
CA GLU A 35 15.04 4.20 -7.01
C GLU A 35 13.85 3.22 -7.05
N LEU A 36 12.65 3.71 -7.34
CA LEU A 36 11.47 2.86 -7.52
C LEU A 36 11.61 1.98 -8.77
N ALA A 37 12.09 2.55 -9.88
CA ALA A 37 12.35 1.81 -11.12
C ALA A 37 13.43 0.73 -10.93
N ALA A 38 14.48 0.98 -10.15
CA ALA A 38 15.48 -0.02 -9.78
C ALA A 38 14.87 -1.21 -9.00
N MET A 39 13.74 -1.00 -8.33
CA MET A 39 12.96 -2.04 -7.66
C MET A 39 11.86 -2.65 -8.55
N ASN A 40 11.84 -2.32 -9.85
CA ASN A 40 10.75 -2.66 -10.78
C ASN A 40 9.37 -2.21 -10.26
N LEU A 41 9.30 -1.08 -9.56
CA LEU A 41 8.08 -0.54 -8.98
C LEU A 41 7.78 0.83 -9.57
N ARG A 42 6.52 1.11 -9.91
CA ARG A 42 6.06 2.46 -10.24
C ARG A 42 5.34 3.06 -9.05
N ARG A 43 5.37 4.39 -8.93
CA ARG A 43 4.68 5.14 -7.86
C ARG A 43 3.19 4.76 -7.76
N ALA A 44 2.52 4.64 -8.91
CA ALA A 44 1.12 4.24 -8.99
C ALA A 44 0.85 2.80 -8.52
N ASP A 45 1.86 1.93 -8.54
CA ASP A 45 1.74 0.53 -8.13
C ASP A 45 2.11 0.31 -6.65
N ILE A 46 2.62 1.34 -5.94
CA ILE A 46 2.98 1.27 -4.52
C ILE A 46 1.84 0.73 -3.65
N PRO A 47 0.58 1.22 -3.77
CA PRO A 47 -0.52 0.68 -2.97
C PRO A 47 -0.73 -0.81 -3.25
N SER A 48 -0.81 -1.20 -4.53
CA SER A 48 -0.96 -2.59 -4.95
C SER A 48 0.16 -3.49 -4.42
N TYR A 49 1.39 -2.99 -4.40
CA TYR A 49 2.55 -3.70 -3.86
C TYR A 49 2.50 -3.86 -2.33
N VAL A 50 2.15 -2.79 -1.59
CA VAL A 50 2.08 -2.84 -0.12
C VAL A 50 0.90 -3.68 0.38
N PHE A 51 -0.23 -3.64 -0.34
CA PHE A 51 -1.44 -4.38 0.04
C PHE A 51 -1.56 -5.74 -0.67
N ARG A 52 -0.60 -6.16 -1.50
CA ARG A 52 -0.56 -7.49 -2.15
C ARG A 52 -0.77 -8.63 -1.16
N ASP A 53 -0.21 -8.49 0.03
CA ASP A 53 -0.28 -9.46 1.12
C ASP A 53 -1.69 -9.64 1.68
N LEU A 54 -2.54 -8.61 1.60
CA LEU A 54 -3.97 -8.73 1.95
C LEU A 54 -4.81 -9.36 0.83
N MET A 55 -4.30 -9.32 -0.40
CA MET A 55 -5.02 -9.77 -1.59
C MET A 55 -4.73 -11.24 -1.92
N HIS A 56 -3.72 -11.85 -1.30
CA HIS A 56 -3.52 -13.30 -1.35
C HIS A 56 -4.43 -13.96 -0.31
N ILE A 57 -5.54 -14.49 -0.80
CA ILE A 57 -6.48 -15.35 -0.08
C ILE A 57 -5.93 -16.78 -0.08
#